data_AF-A0A5C3NU97-F1
#
_entry.id   AF-A0A5C3NU97-F1
#
_cell.length_a   1.000
_cell.length_b   1.000
_cell.length_c   1.000
_cell.angle_alpha   90.00
_cell.angle_beta   90.00
_cell.angle_gamma   90.00
#
_symmetry.space_group_name_H-M   'P 1'
#
loop_
_entity.id
_entity.type
_entity.pdbx_description
1 polymer ?
#
loop_
_entity_poly.entity_id
_entity_poly.type
_entity_poly.pdbx_seq_one_letter_code
_entity_poly.pdbx_strand_id
1 'polypeptide(L)'
;ANTIVRTEIEARREDRKIPKDERTEGAILEWVSDAIEQGGAAHWGRPNIIDPESAKDQLQSKFVLKVVAYHLRMSMGSIWSPEDDESADPIGAIALAACAIERSFEWYSKNQLKGLPQAKFSKKLAGADMGRWRDSAVQDLIDKPHRLERMLTGAMALVSVPLRTAVPKHTVNRLYVRERSSSPPAVPYDADEE
;
A
#
# COMPACT_ATOMS: atom_id res chain seq x y z
N ALA A 1 -8.72 -15.49 20.07
CA ALA A 1 -8.47 -15.78 18.64
C ALA A 1 -8.80 -14.54 17.83
N ASN A 2 -7.84 -13.97 17.11
CA ASN A 2 -7.95 -12.66 16.44
C ASN A 2 -9.18 -12.60 15.51
N THR A 3 -10.13 -11.69 15.77
CA THR A 3 -11.33 -11.48 14.95
C THR A 3 -10.97 -11.27 13.48
N ILE A 4 -9.88 -10.54 13.23
CA ILE A 4 -9.29 -10.29 11.90
C ILE A 4 -8.97 -11.59 11.16
N VAL A 5 -8.40 -12.59 11.85
CA VAL A 5 -8.04 -13.88 11.26
C VAL A 5 -9.30 -14.66 10.88
N ARG A 6 -10.36 -14.59 11.69
CA ARG A 6 -11.65 -15.23 11.37
C ARG A 6 -12.31 -14.59 10.16
N THR A 7 -12.35 -13.27 10.10
CA THR A 7 -12.92 -12.52 8.96
C THR A 7 -12.16 -12.81 7.66
N GLU A 8 -10.82 -12.89 7.69
CA GLU A 8 -10.02 -13.25 6.52
C GLU A 8 -10.24 -14.70 6.08
N ILE A 9 -10.41 -15.64 7.02
CA ILE A 9 -10.72 -17.04 6.70
C ILE A 9 -12.10 -17.15 6.03
N GLU A 10 -13.09 -16.43 6.55
CA GLU A 10 -14.44 -16.37 5.97
C GLU A 10 -14.42 -15.76 4.57
N ALA A 11 -13.74 -14.62 4.39
CA ALA A 11 -13.59 -13.99 3.08
C ALA A 11 -12.94 -14.93 2.05
N ARG A 12 -11.89 -15.68 2.44
CA ARG A 12 -11.28 -16.71 1.57
C ARG A 12 -12.21 -17.88 1.29
N ARG A 13 -13.08 -18.23 2.24
CA ARG A 13 -14.05 -19.30 2.06
C ARG A 13 -15.12 -18.88 1.07
N GLU A 14 -15.63 -17.65 1.15
CA GLU A 14 -16.56 -17.10 0.17
C GLU A 14 -15.91 -16.95 -1.21
N ASP A 15 -14.68 -16.45 -1.31
CA ASP A 15 -13.94 -16.37 -2.58
C ASP A 15 -13.83 -17.76 -3.25
N ARG A 16 -13.56 -18.82 -2.47
CA ARG A 16 -13.49 -20.20 -2.99
C ARG A 16 -14.81 -20.74 -3.49
N LYS A 17 -15.95 -20.15 -3.11
CA LYS A 17 -17.27 -20.54 -3.63
C LYS A 17 -17.53 -19.95 -5.02
N ILE A 18 -16.84 -18.88 -5.40
CA ILE A 18 -16.96 -18.27 -6.73
C ILE A 18 -16.56 -19.32 -7.78
N PRO A 19 -17.48 -19.74 -8.66
CA PRO A 19 -17.23 -20.68 -9.75
C PRO A 19 -16.07 -20.23 -10.65
N LYS A 20 -15.35 -21.18 -11.26
CA LYS A 20 -14.19 -20.86 -12.11
C LYS A 20 -14.58 -20.06 -13.36
N ASP A 21 -15.77 -20.31 -13.87
CA ASP A 21 -16.40 -19.63 -15.01
C ASP A 21 -16.82 -18.19 -14.68
N GLU A 22 -17.01 -17.85 -13.40
CA GLU A 22 -17.22 -16.47 -12.97
C GLU A 22 -15.90 -15.70 -12.77
N ARG A 23 -14.76 -16.40 -12.64
CA ARG A 23 -13.43 -15.79 -12.55
C ARG A 23 -12.88 -15.40 -13.92
N THR A 24 -13.67 -14.64 -14.66
CA THR A 24 -13.31 -14.12 -15.99
C THR A 24 -12.46 -12.87 -15.88
N GLU A 25 -11.77 -12.52 -16.98
CA GLU A 25 -11.09 -11.23 -17.10
C GLU A 25 -12.07 -10.06 -16.91
N GLY A 26 -13.28 -10.15 -17.48
CA GLY A 26 -14.32 -9.14 -17.32
C GLY A 26 -14.72 -8.93 -15.86
N ALA A 27 -14.92 -10.01 -15.10
CA ALA A 27 -15.25 -9.93 -13.68
C ALA A 27 -14.10 -9.32 -12.84
N ILE A 28 -12.85 -9.58 -13.21
CA ILE A 28 -11.70 -8.94 -12.55
C ILE A 28 -11.69 -7.43 -12.83
N LEU A 29 -11.95 -7.01 -14.06
CA LEU A 29 -11.99 -5.60 -14.43
C LEU A 29 -13.13 -4.85 -13.75
N GLU A 30 -14.31 -5.46 -13.69
CA GLU A 30 -15.46 -4.94 -12.94
C GLU A 30 -15.09 -4.76 -11.47
N TRP A 31 -14.51 -5.79 -10.84
CA TRP A 31 -14.06 -5.69 -9.45
C TRP A 31 -12.98 -4.61 -9.24
N VAL A 32 -12.02 -4.45 -10.16
CA VAL A 32 -11.00 -3.40 -10.08
C VAL A 32 -11.63 -2.01 -10.18
N SER A 33 -12.62 -1.85 -11.06
CA SER A 33 -13.39 -0.62 -11.20
C SER A 33 -14.12 -0.30 -9.89
N ASP A 34 -14.90 -1.24 -9.37
CA ASP A 34 -15.63 -1.09 -8.11
C ASP A 34 -14.69 -0.82 -6.92
N ALA A 35 -13.50 -1.41 -6.94
CA ALA A 35 -12.56 -1.26 -5.84
C ALA A 35 -11.98 0.16 -5.76
N ILE A 36 -11.81 0.87 -6.88
CA ILE A 36 -11.27 2.23 -6.89
C ILE A 36 -12.37 3.31 -6.78
N GLU A 37 -13.64 2.95 -6.95
CA GLU A 37 -14.76 3.86 -6.75
C GLU A 37 -14.83 4.44 -5.33
N GLN A 38 -15.64 5.50 -5.17
CA GLN A 38 -15.89 6.08 -3.85
C GLN A 38 -16.50 5.03 -2.91
N GLY A 39 -15.93 4.87 -1.71
CA GLY A 39 -16.33 3.81 -0.77
C GLY A 39 -15.79 2.42 -1.14
N GLY A 40 -14.95 2.31 -2.17
CA GLY A 40 -14.42 1.06 -2.72
C GLY A 40 -13.33 0.38 -1.90
N ALA A 41 -13.11 -0.90 -2.22
CA ALA A 41 -12.22 -1.79 -1.47
C ALA A 41 -10.72 -1.44 -1.55
N ALA A 42 -10.30 -0.57 -2.48
CA ALA A 42 -8.93 -0.13 -2.61
C ALA A 42 -8.48 0.66 -1.37
N HIS A 43 -9.35 1.52 -0.82
CA HIS A 43 -9.01 2.39 0.30
C HIS A 43 -9.81 2.13 1.58
N TRP A 44 -10.95 1.43 1.50
CA TRP A 44 -11.80 1.18 2.67
C TRP A 44 -11.63 -0.23 3.23
N GLY A 45 -11.54 -0.35 4.56
CA GLY A 45 -11.51 -1.64 5.25
C GLY A 45 -12.85 -2.37 5.20
N ARG A 46 -13.95 -1.62 5.22
CA ARG A 46 -15.32 -2.08 5.00
C ARG A 46 -15.96 -1.24 3.89
N PRO A 47 -15.81 -1.67 2.63
CA PRO A 47 -16.29 -0.90 1.48
C PRO A 47 -17.81 -0.96 1.34
N ASN A 48 -18.39 0.10 0.77
CA ASN A 48 -19.76 0.13 0.28
C ASN A 48 -19.84 1.10 -0.91
N ILE A 49 -19.90 0.55 -2.12
CA ILE A 49 -19.97 1.35 -3.36
C ILE A 49 -21.39 1.83 -3.67
N ILE A 50 -22.41 1.18 -3.10
CA ILE A 50 -23.83 1.53 -3.31
C ILE A 50 -24.18 2.77 -2.48
N ASP A 51 -23.66 2.81 -1.24
CA ASP A 51 -23.78 3.95 -0.32
C ASP A 51 -22.39 4.29 0.26
N PRO A 52 -21.61 5.11 -0.46
CA PRO A 52 -20.23 5.45 -0.07
C PRO A 52 -20.12 6.15 1.29
N GLU A 53 -21.15 6.86 1.74
CA GLU A 53 -21.15 7.52 3.05
C GLU A 53 -21.20 6.52 4.20
N SER A 54 -21.77 5.33 3.96
CA SER A 54 -21.82 4.24 4.93
C SER A 54 -20.57 3.36 4.96
N ALA A 55 -19.61 3.58 4.04
CA ALA A 55 -18.33 2.88 4.05
C ALA A 55 -17.57 3.16 5.36
N LYS A 56 -16.81 2.18 5.85
CA LYS A 56 -16.12 2.28 7.15
C LYS A 56 -14.65 1.93 7.05
N ASP A 57 -13.89 2.52 7.96
CA ASP A 57 -12.45 2.30 8.10
C ASP A 57 -11.66 2.78 6.86
N GLN A 58 -11.84 4.06 6.53
CA GLN A 58 -11.09 4.77 5.50
C GLN A 58 -9.57 4.60 5.72
N LEU A 59 -8.83 4.34 4.64
CA LEU A 59 -7.40 4.02 4.61
C LEU A 59 -6.99 2.74 5.37
N GLN A 60 -7.94 1.94 5.87
CA GLN A 60 -7.65 0.67 6.56
C GLN A 60 -7.90 -0.55 5.67
N SER A 61 -7.92 -0.38 4.34
CA SER A 61 -7.98 -1.53 3.42
C SER A 61 -6.75 -2.41 3.57
N LYS A 62 -6.89 -3.71 3.24
CA LYS A 62 -5.76 -4.66 3.23
C LYS A 62 -4.61 -4.22 2.33
N PHE A 63 -4.88 -3.40 1.32
CA PHE A 63 -3.88 -2.91 0.37
C PHE A 63 -3.06 -1.77 1.00
N VAL A 64 -3.75 -0.76 1.54
CA VAL A 64 -3.11 0.37 2.22
C VAL A 64 -2.32 -0.12 3.43
N LEU A 65 -2.92 -0.95 4.29
CA LEU A 65 -2.25 -1.47 5.49
C LEU A 65 -0.96 -2.24 5.15
N LYS A 66 -0.93 -3.02 4.07
CA LYS A 66 0.28 -3.75 3.65
C LYS A 66 1.39 -2.82 3.17
N VAL A 67 1.04 -1.78 2.40
CA VAL A 67 2.03 -0.81 1.90
C VAL A 67 2.56 0.05 3.05
N VAL A 68 1.68 0.51 3.95
CA VAL A 68 2.08 1.22 5.17
C VAL A 68 2.98 0.34 6.03
N ALA A 69 2.61 -0.91 6.29
CA ALA A 69 3.44 -1.85 7.06
C ALA A 69 4.84 -2.03 6.46
N TYR A 70 4.95 -2.10 5.12
CA TYR A 70 6.24 -2.12 4.46
C TYR A 70 7.06 -0.85 4.74
N HIS A 71 6.45 0.34 4.63
CA HIS A 71 7.13 1.60 4.95
C HIS A 71 7.55 1.68 6.42
N LEU A 72 6.67 1.34 7.36
CA LEU A 72 6.96 1.33 8.79
C LEU A 72 8.14 0.42 9.10
N ARG A 73 8.15 -0.80 8.54
CA ARG A 73 9.27 -1.74 8.70
C ARG A 73 10.60 -1.17 8.23
N MET A 74 10.59 -0.39 7.14
CA MET A 74 11.80 0.21 6.57
C MET A 74 12.26 1.46 7.31
N SER A 75 11.37 2.17 8.01
CA SER A 75 11.69 3.37 8.80
C SER A 75 11.82 3.12 10.31
N MET A 76 11.56 1.89 10.76
CA MET A 76 11.58 1.52 12.17
C MET A 76 12.97 1.73 12.76
N GLY A 77 13.02 2.47 13.87
CA GLY A 77 14.27 2.77 14.59
C GLY A 77 15.13 3.87 13.99
N SER A 78 14.70 4.54 12.91
CA SER A 78 15.39 5.72 12.36
C SER A 78 14.59 7.00 12.51
N ILE A 79 13.31 6.98 12.14
CA ILE A 79 12.42 8.15 12.13
C ILE A 79 11.15 7.87 12.93
N TRP A 80 10.75 6.60 13.00
CA TRP A 80 9.52 6.18 13.65
C TRP A 80 9.78 5.01 14.59
N SER A 81 9.28 5.12 15.82
CA SER A 81 9.28 4.05 16.82
C SER A 81 7.93 4.07 17.54
N PRO A 82 7.19 2.95 17.59
CA PRO A 82 5.91 2.90 18.27
C PRO A 82 6.01 3.04 19.80
N GLU A 83 7.22 2.96 20.36
CA GLU A 83 7.51 3.06 21.80
C GLU A 83 8.02 4.45 22.18
N ASP A 84 8.21 5.35 21.20
CA ASP A 84 8.78 6.68 21.39
C ASP A 84 7.71 7.75 21.12
N ASP A 85 7.30 8.43 22.19
CA ASP A 85 6.32 9.52 22.15
C ASP A 85 6.84 10.75 21.38
N GLU A 86 8.15 10.84 21.12
CA GLU A 86 8.76 11.89 20.28
C GLU A 86 8.76 11.53 18.79
N SER A 87 8.35 10.31 18.43
CA SER A 87 8.33 9.88 17.03
C SER A 87 7.24 10.60 16.22
N ALA A 88 7.63 11.13 15.06
CA ALA A 88 6.68 11.81 14.19
C ALA A 88 5.74 10.80 13.52
N ASP A 89 4.44 11.10 13.50
CA ASP A 89 3.45 10.30 12.77
C ASP A 89 3.87 10.11 11.30
N PRO A 90 3.74 8.89 10.74
CA PRO A 90 4.22 8.55 9.40
C PRO A 90 3.28 9.07 8.29
N ILE A 91 2.77 10.30 8.42
CA ILE A 91 1.77 10.95 7.55
C ILE A 91 2.16 10.86 6.08
N GLY A 92 3.43 11.18 5.77
CA GLY A 92 3.94 11.11 4.40
C GLY A 92 3.91 9.70 3.81
N ALA A 93 4.19 8.68 4.63
CA ALA A 93 4.12 7.28 4.21
C ALA A 93 2.68 6.82 3.99
N ILE A 94 1.73 7.31 4.79
CA ILE A 94 0.30 7.02 4.62
C ILE A 94 -0.23 7.64 3.32
N ALA A 95 0.07 8.92 3.07
CA ALA A 95 -0.33 9.59 1.83
C ALA A 95 0.30 8.94 0.59
N LEU A 96 1.58 8.55 0.70
CA LEU A 96 2.29 7.80 -0.34
C LEU A 96 1.60 6.46 -0.63
N ALA A 97 1.24 5.71 0.41
CA ALA A 97 0.56 4.42 0.27
C ALA A 97 -0.80 4.57 -0.42
N ALA A 98 -1.62 5.53 0.00
CA ALA A 98 -2.94 5.77 -0.60
C ALA A 98 -2.83 6.12 -2.10
N CYS A 99 -1.90 7.02 -2.44
CA CYS A 99 -1.61 7.39 -3.82
C CYS A 99 -1.08 6.21 -4.65
N ALA A 100 -0.16 5.41 -4.11
CA ALA A 100 0.38 4.24 -4.80
C ALA A 100 -0.70 3.18 -5.08
N ILE A 101 -1.61 2.97 -4.13
CA ILE A 101 -2.74 2.05 -4.31
C ILE A 101 -3.70 2.56 -5.39
N GLU A 102 -4.12 3.82 -5.34
CA GLU A 102 -4.97 4.43 -6.36
C GLU A 102 -4.38 4.22 -7.76
N ARG A 103 -3.12 4.62 -7.97
CA ARG A 103 -2.40 4.45 -9.24
C ARG A 103 -2.28 2.99 -9.69
N SER A 104 -2.15 2.06 -8.73
CA SER A 104 -2.06 0.63 -9.02
C SER A 104 -3.40 0.08 -9.51
N PHE A 105 -4.52 0.48 -8.91
CA PHE A 105 -5.85 0.07 -9.38
C PHE A 105 -6.18 0.73 -10.73
N GLU A 106 -5.84 2.00 -10.93
CA GLU A 106 -5.99 2.67 -12.23
C GLU A 106 -5.24 1.94 -13.35
N TRP A 107 -4.02 1.46 -13.07
CA TRP A 107 -3.20 0.70 -14.02
C TRP A 107 -3.97 -0.50 -14.59
N TYR A 108 -4.75 -1.19 -13.77
CA TYR A 108 -5.51 -2.39 -14.15
C TYR A 108 -6.94 -2.12 -14.63
N SER A 109 -7.51 -0.93 -14.36
CA SER A 109 -8.94 -0.63 -14.59
C SER A 109 -9.39 -0.60 -16.07
N LYS A 110 -8.52 -0.28 -17.04
CA LYS A 110 -8.94 0.03 -18.43
C LYS A 110 -8.79 -1.10 -19.45
N ASN A 111 -9.10 -2.35 -19.07
CA ASN A 111 -9.08 -3.51 -19.98
C ASN A 111 -7.72 -3.70 -20.71
N GLN A 112 -6.62 -3.36 -20.03
CA GLN A 112 -5.27 -3.63 -20.50
C GLN A 112 -4.60 -4.55 -19.50
N LEU A 113 -4.47 -5.84 -19.81
CA LEU A 113 -3.73 -6.80 -18.96
C LEU A 113 -2.27 -6.40 -18.73
N LYS A 114 -1.72 -5.57 -19.63
CA LYS A 114 -0.37 -4.97 -19.50
C LYS A 114 -0.38 -3.63 -18.76
N GLY A 115 -1.59 -3.12 -18.48
CA GLY A 115 -1.99 -1.85 -17.90
C GLY A 115 -1.49 -0.60 -18.59
N LEU A 116 -2.01 0.53 -18.13
CA LEU A 116 -1.72 1.83 -18.71
C LEU A 116 -0.36 2.32 -18.26
N PRO A 117 0.56 2.70 -19.18
CA PRO A 117 1.81 3.35 -18.80
C PRO A 117 1.56 4.57 -17.90
N GLN A 118 1.78 4.36 -16.61
CA GLN A 118 1.72 5.40 -15.60
C GLN A 118 3.01 6.20 -15.62
N ALA A 119 2.87 7.53 -15.48
CA ALA A 119 4.02 8.39 -15.34
C ALA A 119 4.84 7.99 -14.09
N LYS A 120 6.16 8.20 -14.15
CA LYS A 120 7.06 7.84 -13.05
C LYS A 120 6.64 8.57 -11.77
N PHE A 121 6.70 7.85 -10.65
CA PHE A 121 6.54 8.44 -9.34
C PHE A 121 7.66 9.47 -9.13
N SER A 122 7.29 10.75 -9.16
CA SER A 122 8.23 11.88 -9.07
C SER A 122 7.59 13.01 -8.31
N LYS A 123 8.40 13.88 -7.71
CA LYS A 123 7.88 15.04 -6.95
C LYS A 123 6.90 15.89 -7.78
N LYS A 124 7.16 16.04 -9.08
CA LYS A 124 6.32 16.83 -9.98
C LYS A 124 4.96 16.16 -10.25
N LEU A 125 4.95 14.85 -10.43
CA LEU A 125 3.77 14.12 -10.91
C LEU A 125 2.98 13.50 -9.77
N ALA A 126 3.66 12.82 -8.85
CA ALA A 126 3.03 12.18 -7.71
C ALA A 126 2.94 13.10 -6.49
N GLY A 127 3.70 14.20 -6.44
CA GLY A 127 3.64 15.14 -5.32
C GLY A 127 2.29 15.86 -5.21
N ALA A 128 1.66 16.18 -6.35
CA ALA A 128 0.31 16.75 -6.35
C ALA A 128 -0.73 15.72 -5.87
N ASP A 129 -0.65 14.48 -6.36
CA ASP A 129 -1.57 13.40 -5.96
C ASP A 129 -1.42 13.05 -4.48
N MET A 130 -0.17 12.94 -3.99
CA MET A 130 0.12 12.76 -2.57
C MET A 130 -0.36 13.94 -1.73
N GLY A 131 -0.22 15.17 -2.23
CA GLY A 131 -0.75 16.37 -1.58
C GLY A 131 -2.27 16.28 -1.41
N ARG A 132 -3.01 15.88 -2.46
CA ARG A 132 -4.46 15.65 -2.37
C ARG A 132 -4.83 14.61 -1.31
N TRP A 133 -4.13 13.48 -1.26
CA TRP A 133 -4.36 12.47 -0.23
C TRP A 133 -4.03 12.98 1.18
N ARG A 134 -2.92 13.72 1.33
CA ARG A 134 -2.53 14.35 2.59
C ARG A 134 -3.61 15.30 3.09
N ASP A 135 -4.09 16.19 2.21
CA ASP A 135 -4.99 17.29 2.56
C ASP A 135 -6.46 16.84 2.72
N SER A 136 -6.78 15.59 2.37
CA SER A 136 -8.12 15.01 2.48
C SER A 136 -8.18 13.85 3.47
N ALA A 137 -8.23 12.60 2.98
CA ALA A 137 -8.46 11.40 3.79
C ALA A 137 -7.40 11.18 4.88
N VAL A 138 -6.16 11.63 4.67
CA VAL A 138 -5.11 11.56 5.70
C VAL A 138 -5.31 12.64 6.76
N GLN A 139 -5.69 13.85 6.37
CA GLN A 139 -6.05 14.89 7.34
C GLN A 139 -7.25 14.46 8.20
N ASP A 140 -8.29 13.89 7.59
CA ASP A 140 -9.45 13.32 8.30
C ASP A 140 -9.07 12.22 9.30
N LEU A 141 -7.98 11.50 9.02
CA LEU A 141 -7.43 10.47 9.89
C LEU A 141 -6.64 11.09 11.05
N ILE A 142 -5.84 12.12 10.78
CA ILE A 142 -5.07 12.88 11.79
C ILE A 142 -6.01 13.58 12.78
N ASP A 143 -7.08 14.19 12.28
CA ASP A 143 -8.09 14.88 13.09
C ASP A 143 -8.80 13.93 14.07
N LYS A 144 -8.63 12.61 13.90
CA LYS A 144 -9.23 11.55 14.73
C LYS A 144 -8.15 10.58 15.22
N PRO A 145 -7.37 10.94 16.27
CA PRO A 145 -6.20 10.18 16.71
C PRO A 145 -6.46 8.68 16.95
N HIS A 146 -7.58 8.33 17.56
CA HIS A 146 -8.00 6.93 17.78
C HIS A 146 -8.13 6.12 16.48
N ARG A 147 -8.46 6.75 15.35
CA ARG A 147 -8.54 6.08 14.04
C ARG A 147 -7.15 5.88 13.45
N LEU A 148 -6.28 6.88 13.60
CA LEU A 148 -4.88 6.81 13.18
C LEU A 148 -4.16 5.69 13.93
N GLU A 149 -4.26 5.69 15.26
CA GLU A 149 -3.70 4.65 16.14
C GLU A 149 -4.16 3.26 15.68
N ARG A 150 -5.48 3.06 15.51
CA ARG A 150 -6.02 1.78 15.04
C ARG A 150 -5.45 1.35 13.69
N MET A 151 -5.25 2.28 12.76
CA MET A 151 -4.64 1.98 11.47
C MET A 151 -3.17 1.56 11.63
N LEU A 152 -2.39 2.29 12.43
CA LEU A 152 -0.98 1.99 12.68
C LEU A 152 -0.82 0.65 13.41
N THR A 153 -1.63 0.36 14.42
CA THR A 153 -1.68 -0.96 15.06
C THR A 153 -1.99 -2.06 14.05
N GLY A 154 -2.96 -1.82 13.16
CA GLY A 154 -3.31 -2.77 12.09
C GLY A 154 -2.16 -3.02 11.11
N ALA A 155 -1.44 -1.97 10.71
CA ALA A 155 -0.26 -2.09 9.86
C ALA A 155 0.90 -2.80 10.57
N MET A 156 1.16 -2.48 11.84
CA MET A 156 2.22 -3.09 12.64
C MET A 156 2.00 -4.59 12.86
N ALA A 157 0.75 -5.03 13.03
CA ALA A 157 0.41 -6.45 13.08
C ALA A 157 0.84 -7.22 11.81
N LEU A 158 0.99 -6.53 10.67
CA LEU A 158 1.48 -7.11 9.42
C LEU A 158 3.01 -7.11 9.30
N VAL A 159 3.72 -6.28 10.07
CA VAL A 159 5.20 -6.22 10.07
C VAL A 159 5.81 -7.51 10.62
N SER A 160 5.18 -8.07 11.65
CA SER A 160 5.60 -9.33 12.29
C SER A 160 5.38 -10.58 11.43
N VAL A 161 4.62 -10.47 10.34
CA VAL A 161 4.43 -11.58 9.39
C VAL A 161 5.50 -11.47 8.32
N PRO A 162 6.31 -12.51 8.04
CA PRO A 162 7.20 -12.48 6.89
C PRO A 162 6.34 -12.27 5.64
N LEU A 163 6.45 -11.08 5.04
CA LEU A 163 5.93 -10.79 3.71
C LEU A 163 6.50 -11.87 2.79
N ARG A 164 5.68 -12.88 2.49
CA ARG A 164 5.98 -13.82 1.42
C ARG A 164 5.94 -13.02 0.12
N THR A 165 7.06 -12.40 -0.21
CA THR A 165 7.41 -11.97 -1.57
C THR A 165 7.73 -13.21 -2.39
N ALA A 166 6.85 -14.22 -2.35
CA ALA A 166 6.86 -15.28 -3.33
C ALA A 166 6.34 -14.66 -4.62
N VAL A 167 7.22 -13.94 -5.33
CA VAL A 167 7.05 -13.74 -6.76
C VAL A 167 6.86 -15.14 -7.32
N PRO A 168 5.71 -15.46 -7.96
CA PRO A 168 5.57 -16.73 -8.65
C PRO A 168 6.79 -16.85 -9.55
N LYS A 169 7.55 -17.94 -9.44
CA LYS A 169 8.66 -18.22 -10.34
C LYS A 169 8.07 -18.51 -11.73
N HIS A 170 7.58 -17.49 -12.41
CA HIS A 170 7.51 -17.50 -13.85
C HIS A 170 8.95 -17.52 -14.33
N THR A 171 9.32 -18.64 -14.95
CA THR A 171 10.64 -18.97 -15.50
C THR A 171 11.00 -18.11 -16.73
N VAL A 172 10.69 -16.82 -16.70
CA VAL A 172 11.00 -15.84 -17.73
C VAL A 172 11.81 -14.71 -17.11
N ASN A 173 13.09 -14.98 -16.87
CA ASN A 173 14.20 -14.02 -16.93
C ASN A 173 15.46 -14.68 -16.37
N ARG A 174 15.99 -15.64 -17.13
CA ARG A 174 17.35 -16.17 -16.96
C ARG A 174 18.42 -15.29 -17.64
N LEU A 175 18.08 -14.06 -18.03
CA LEU A 175 18.95 -13.20 -18.85
C LEU A 175 19.24 -11.81 -18.26
N TYR A 176 18.81 -11.49 -17.03
CA TYR A 176 19.23 -10.25 -16.38
C TYR A 176 20.38 -10.52 -15.40
N VAL A 177 21.61 -10.40 -15.91
CA VAL A 177 22.80 -10.21 -15.08
C VAL A 177 22.72 -8.79 -14.52
N ARG A 178 22.49 -8.66 -13.21
CA ARG A 178 22.56 -7.37 -12.52
C ARG A 178 24.04 -6.98 -12.42
N GLU A 179 24.48 -6.03 -13.25
CA GLU A 179 25.70 -5.29 -12.99
C GLU A 179 25.63 -4.70 -11.56
N ARG A 180 26.56 -5.13 -10.72
CA ARG A 180 26.85 -4.49 -9.45
C ARG A 180 27.78 -3.33 -9.76
N SER A 181 27.34 -2.09 -9.56
CA SER A 181 28.06 -1.06 -8.81
C SER A 181 27.52 0.34 -9.12
N SER A 182 27.31 1.12 -8.08
CA SER A 182 27.61 2.56 -8.05
C SER A 182 27.54 3.01 -6.59
N SER A 183 28.52 2.54 -5.81
CA SER A 183 28.95 3.30 -4.64
C SER A 183 29.58 4.62 -5.15
N PRO A 184 29.31 5.77 -4.52
CA PRO A 184 30.01 7.01 -4.86
C PRO A 184 31.51 6.85 -4.57
N PRO A 185 32.40 7.55 -5.30
CA PRO A 185 33.83 7.49 -5.03
C PRO A 185 34.10 7.91 -3.58
N ALA A 186 34.77 7.04 -2.83
CA ALA A 186 35.37 7.40 -1.57
C ALA A 186 36.43 8.46 -1.85
N VAL A 187 36.22 9.66 -1.32
CA VAL A 187 37.27 10.68 -1.27
C VAL A 187 38.33 10.13 -0.31
N PRO A 188 39.61 9.98 -0.69
CA PRO A 188 40.66 9.70 0.27
C PRO A 188 40.77 10.93 1.17
N TYR A 189 40.48 10.77 2.45
CA TYR A 189 41.04 11.63 3.48
C TYR A 189 42.51 11.25 3.57
N ASP A 190 43.37 11.98 2.86
CA ASP A 190 44.78 12.05 3.25
C ASP A 190 44.83 12.96 4.48
N ALA A 191 45.20 12.34 5.60
CA ALA A 191 45.55 13.04 6.82
C ALA A 191 46.97 13.62 6.66
N ASP A 192 47.08 14.86 7.14
CA ASP A 192 48.26 15.52 7.69
C ASP A 192 49.35 15.99 6.71
N GLU A 193 49.61 17.30 6.71
CA GLU A 193 50.90 17.85 7.17
C GLU A 193 50.79 19.37 7.46
N GLU A 194 51.49 19.76 8.53
CA GLU A 194 51.81 21.06 9.15
C GLU A 194 51.56 22.39 8.41
#